data_AF-A0A9E2NV32-F1
#
_entry.id   AF-A0A9E2NV32-F1
#
_cell.length_a   1.000
_cell.length_b   1.000
_cell.length_c   1.000
_cell.angle_alpha   90.00
_cell.angle_beta   90.00
_cell.angle_gamma   90.00
#
_symmetry.space_group_name_H-M   'P 1'
#
loop_
_entity.id
_entity.type
_entity.pdbx_description
1 polymer ?
#
loop_
_entity_poly.entity_id
_entity_poly.type
_entity_poly.pdbx_seq_one_letter_code
_entity_poly.pdbx_strand_id
1 'polypeptide(L)'
;MVTVEEQQLTDALTAKSTRTIVLVDVDGTQQEIKQTVRFQRSKVPTADGQVTYSQWVIQPDSPKEWAEFDAPEIKGCAPDRAFLPSEQVNAWTPDSKIVIVYNK
;
A
#
# COMPACT_ATOMS: atom_id res chain seq x y z
N MET A 1 -32.69 -2.98 30.83
CA MET A 1 -31.30 -2.97 30.35
C MET A 1 -31.39 -3.22 28.85
N VAL A 2 -31.10 -2.22 28.02
CA VAL A 2 -31.15 -2.37 26.56
C VAL A 2 -29.80 -2.90 26.13
N THR A 3 -29.79 -4.15 25.67
CA THR A 3 -28.65 -4.78 24.99
C THR A 3 -28.28 -3.88 23.82
N VAL A 4 -27.06 -3.35 23.82
CA VAL A 4 -26.52 -2.64 22.67
C VAL A 4 -26.32 -3.69 21.60
N GLU A 5 -27.29 -3.82 20.70
CA GLU A 5 -27.14 -4.60 19.49
C GLU A 5 -25.90 -4.07 18.78
N GLU A 6 -24.94 -4.96 18.64
CA GLU A 6 -23.76 -4.86 17.81
C GLU A 6 -24.22 -4.32 16.45
N GLN A 7 -24.09 -3.00 16.26
CA GLN A 7 -24.47 -2.33 15.03
C GLN A 7 -23.75 -3.08 13.90
N GLN A 8 -24.51 -3.83 13.12
CA GLN A 8 -23.98 -4.62 12.02
C GLN A 8 -23.14 -3.68 11.14
N LEU A 9 -21.81 -3.82 11.21
CA LEU A 9 -20.85 -3.26 10.28
C LEU A 9 -21.12 -3.96 8.95
N THR A 10 -22.08 -3.42 8.19
CA THR A 10 -22.88 -4.23 7.25
C THR A 10 -22.18 -4.61 5.95
N ASP A 11 -21.01 -4.04 5.63
CA ASP A 11 -20.09 -4.55 4.60
C ASP A 11 -18.74 -3.82 4.77
N ALA A 12 -17.64 -4.55 4.92
CA ALA A 12 -16.30 -3.96 4.97
C ALA A 12 -15.85 -3.60 3.55
N LEU A 13 -15.66 -2.31 3.27
CA LEU A 13 -15.03 -1.84 2.03
C LEU A 13 -13.52 -1.87 2.18
N THR A 14 -12.82 -2.28 1.12
CA THR A 14 -11.37 -2.34 1.09
C THR A 14 -10.80 -1.41 0.03
N ALA A 15 -9.61 -0.88 0.29
CA ALA A 15 -8.79 -0.14 -0.65
C ALA A 15 -7.34 -0.57 -0.47
N LYS A 16 -6.50 -0.34 -1.48
CA LYS A 16 -5.07 -0.60 -1.40
C LYS A 16 -4.30 0.45 -2.18
N SER A 17 -3.08 0.67 -1.76
CA SER A 17 -2.10 1.47 -2.47
C SER A 17 -0.80 0.68 -2.60
N THR A 18 -0.34 0.48 -3.83
CA THR A 18 0.81 -0.37 -4.15
C THR A 18 1.91 0.42 -4.87
N ARG A 19 3.14 0.35 -4.35
CA ARG A 19 4.35 0.75 -5.04
C ARG A 19 5.03 -0.49 -5.62
N THR A 20 5.20 -0.51 -6.94
CA THR A 20 5.95 -1.55 -7.66
C THR A 20 7.31 -1.00 -8.03
N ILE A 21 8.36 -1.58 -7.46
CA ILE A 21 9.76 -1.27 -7.76
C ILE A 21 10.24 -2.33 -8.75
N VAL A 22 10.68 -1.90 -9.93
CA VAL A 22 11.23 -2.77 -10.97
C VAL A 22 12.73 -2.53 -11.04
N LEU A 23 13.52 -3.54 -10.72
CA LEU A 23 14.96 -3.53 -10.92
C LEU A 23 15.24 -4.05 -12.32
N VAL A 24 16.01 -3.31 -13.12
CA VAL A 24 16.45 -3.71 -14.46
C VAL A 24 17.97 -3.87 -14.41
N ASP A 25 18.45 -5.10 -14.57
CA ASP A 25 19.88 -5.41 -14.62
C ASP A 25 20.50 -4.99 -15.96
N VAL A 26 21.84 -4.95 -16.04
CA VAL A 26 22.61 -4.54 -17.22
C VAL A 26 22.38 -5.44 -18.43
N ASP A 27 21.93 -6.68 -18.22
CA ASP A 27 21.56 -7.63 -19.27
C ASP A 27 20.09 -7.51 -19.72
N GLY A 28 19.33 -6.59 -19.11
CA GLY A 28 17.91 -6.34 -19.36
C GLY A 28 16.96 -7.21 -18.54
N THR A 29 17.46 -8.13 -17.71
CA THR A 29 16.63 -8.93 -16.79
C THR A 29 15.90 -8.03 -15.80
N GLN A 30 14.65 -8.36 -15.48
CA GLN A 30 13.82 -7.58 -14.59
C GLN A 30 13.36 -8.36 -13.36
N GLN A 31 13.37 -7.68 -12.21
CA GLN A 31 12.78 -8.18 -10.96
C GLN A 31 11.77 -7.16 -10.43
N GLU A 32 10.58 -7.61 -10.07
CA GLU A 32 9.56 -6.77 -9.42
C GLU A 32 9.50 -7.00 -7.92
N ILE A 33 9.43 -5.90 -7.16
CA ILE A 33 9.22 -5.87 -5.71
C ILE A 33 7.99 -5.01 -5.45
N LYS A 34 7.00 -5.56 -4.74
CA LYS A 34 5.73 -4.87 -4.46
C LYS A 34 5.61 -4.54 -2.98
N GLN A 35 5.34 -3.28 -2.69
CA GLN A 35 5.02 -2.79 -1.36
C GLN A 35 3.55 -2.35 -1.37
N THR A 36 2.71 -2.92 -0.50
CA THR A 36 1.26 -2.69 -0.52
C THR A 36 0.75 -2.38 0.87
N VAL A 37 0.09 -1.23 1.01
CA VAL A 37 -0.72 -0.91 2.19
C VAL A 37 -2.19 -1.16 1.86
N ARG A 38 -2.88 -1.91 2.72
CA ARG A 38 -4.30 -2.24 2.62
C ARG A 38 -5.08 -1.49 3.69
N PHE A 39 -6.21 -0.94 3.26
CA PHE A 39 -7.12 -0.17 4.10
C PHE A 39 -8.48 -0.85 4.13
N GLN A 40 -9.19 -0.65 5.23
CA GLN A 40 -10.59 -1.03 5.38
C GLN A 40 -11.40 0.10 6.00
N ARG A 41 -12.67 0.18 5.64
CA ARG A 41 -13.68 0.99 6.32
C ARG A 41 -15.00 0.27 6.30
N SER A 42 -15.92 0.68 7.16
CA SER A 42 -17.25 0.09 7.22
C SER A 42 -18.32 1.04 6.75
N LYS A 43 -19.36 0.47 6.16
CA LYS A 43 -20.63 1.15 5.92
C LYS A 43 -21.41 1.22 7.23
N VAL A 44 -21.91 2.40 7.58
CA VAL A 44 -22.71 2.64 8.79
C VAL A 44 -24.09 3.15 8.37
N PRO A 45 -25.12 2.30 8.40
CA PRO A 45 -26.50 2.71 8.19
C PRO A 45 -26.96 3.63 9.32
N THR A 46 -27.74 4.65 8.98
CA THR A 46 -28.37 5.54 9.96
C THR A 46 -29.87 5.25 10.08
N ALA A 47 -30.49 5.67 11.19
CA ALA A 47 -31.90 5.37 11.49
C ALA A 47 -32.90 5.96 10.47
N ASP A 48 -32.48 6.99 9.74
CA ASP A 48 -33.22 7.64 8.66
C ASP A 48 -32.97 7.01 7.27
N GLY A 49 -32.25 5.89 7.21
CA GLY A 49 -31.98 5.16 5.97
C GLY A 49 -30.83 5.74 5.13
N GLN A 50 -30.11 6.74 5.63
CA GLN A 50 -28.87 7.20 4.99
C GLN A 50 -27.72 6.23 5.27
N VAL A 51 -26.64 6.41 4.51
CA VAL A 51 -25.42 5.63 4.67
C VAL A 51 -24.28 6.59 4.91
N THR A 52 -23.60 6.40 6.03
CA THR A 52 -22.31 7.03 6.31
C THR A 52 -21.20 5.99 6.25
N TYR A 53 -19.96 6.46 6.21
CA TYR A 53 -18.77 5.60 6.19
C TYR A 53 -17.87 5.94 7.34
N SER A 54 -17.31 4.92 7.98
CA SER A 54 -16.24 5.12 8.95
C SER A 54 -15.01 5.73 8.28
N GLN A 55 -14.09 6.25 9.10
CA GLN A 55 -12.75 6.56 8.61
C GLN A 55 -12.07 5.30 8.08
N TRP A 56 -11.21 5.48 7.07
CA TRP A 56 -10.32 4.43 6.61
C TRP A 56 -9.28 4.14 7.69
N VAL A 57 -9.06 2.86 7.95
CA VAL A 57 -7.99 2.37 8.83
C VAL A 57 -7.14 1.35 8.09
N ILE A 58 -5.88 1.24 8.48
CA ILE A 58 -4.98 0.22 7.93
C ILE A 58 -5.43 -1.16 8.43
N GLN A 59 -5.43 -2.16 7.55
CA GLN A 59 -5.75 -3.52 7.95
C GLN A 59 -4.70 -4.07 8.95
N PRO A 60 -5.08 -4.89 9.94
CA PRO A 60 -4.16 -5.37 10.97
C PRO A 60 -2.94 -6.13 10.45
N ASP A 61 -3.06 -6.79 9.29
CA ASP A 61 -2.04 -7.60 8.62
C ASP A 61 -1.31 -6.82 7.50
N SER A 62 -1.56 -5.52 7.37
CA SER A 62 -0.93 -4.64 6.40
C SER A 62 0.23 -3.85 7.03
N PRO A 63 1.31 -3.58 6.27
CA PRO A 63 2.28 -2.57 6.68
C PRO A 63 1.61 -1.20 6.80
N LYS A 64 2.22 -0.30 7.57
CA LYS A 64 1.69 1.06 7.82
C LYS A 64 1.98 2.05 6.68
N GLU A 65 2.99 1.76 5.90
CA GLU A 65 3.54 2.63 4.86
C GLU A 65 4.24 1.78 3.79
N TRP A 66 4.59 2.38 2.66
CA TRP A 66 5.58 1.78 1.78
C TRP A 66 6.94 1.91 2.45
N ALA A 67 7.54 0.79 2.84
CA ALA A 67 8.82 0.79 3.53
C ALA A 67 9.93 1.40 2.67
N GLU A 68 10.99 1.91 3.29
CA GLU A 68 12.20 2.26 2.55
C GLU A 68 12.74 1.06 1.76
N PHE A 69 13.52 1.35 0.73
CA PHE A 69 14.09 0.32 -0.12
C PHE A 69 15.50 0.72 -0.54
N ASP A 70 16.46 -0.07 -0.10
CA ASP A 70 17.84 -0.06 -0.60
C ASP A 70 17.94 -0.99 -1.81
N ALA A 71 18.39 -0.43 -2.94
CA ALA A 71 18.66 -1.22 -4.13
C ALA A 71 19.85 -2.14 -3.86
N PRO A 72 19.76 -3.45 -4.19
CA PRO A 72 20.84 -4.39 -3.91
C PRO A 72 22.13 -4.01 -4.63
N GLU A 73 23.27 -4.20 -3.97
CA GLU A 73 24.58 -4.00 -4.61
C GLU A 73 24.86 -5.14 -5.60
N ILE A 74 25.28 -4.79 -6.81
CA ILE A 74 25.70 -5.74 -7.83
C ILE A 74 27.16 -5.44 -8.17
N LYS A 75 28.04 -6.44 -8.09
CA LYS A 75 29.49 -6.22 -8.26
C LYS A 75 29.79 -5.62 -9.64
N GLY A 76 30.39 -4.42 -9.63
CA GLY A 76 30.75 -3.70 -10.86
C GLY A 76 29.58 -3.07 -11.58
N CYS A 77 28.43 -2.93 -10.93
CA CYS A 77 27.28 -2.17 -11.43
C CYS A 77 26.77 -1.23 -10.33
N ALA A 78 26.26 -0.06 -10.71
CA ALA A 78 25.60 0.87 -9.82
C ALA A 78 24.16 1.13 -10.29
N PRO A 79 23.18 1.12 -9.37
CA PRO A 79 21.82 1.54 -9.72
C PRO A 79 21.80 3.06 -9.95
N ASP A 80 20.96 3.51 -10.88
CA ASP A 80 20.66 4.94 -11.08
C ASP A 80 20.00 5.58 -9.84
N ARG A 81 19.41 4.74 -8.98
CA ARG A 81 18.83 5.12 -7.70
C ARG A 81 19.09 4.04 -6.65
N ALA A 82 19.98 4.33 -5.71
CA ALA A 82 20.35 3.40 -4.65
C ALA A 82 19.33 3.30 -3.51
N PHE A 83 18.53 4.35 -3.28
CA PHE A 83 17.64 4.43 -2.12
C PHE A 83 16.28 5.01 -2.49
N LEU A 84 15.22 4.44 -1.92
CA LEU A 84 13.88 5.00 -1.86
C LEU A 84 13.49 5.19 -0.39
N PRO A 85 13.10 6.40 0.03
CA PRO A 85 12.61 6.60 1.39
C PRO A 85 11.28 5.85 1.61
N SER A 86 10.96 5.64 2.89
CA SER A 86 9.63 5.21 3.25
C SER A 86 8.60 6.30 2.95
N GLU A 87 7.36 5.89 2.67
CA GLU A 87 6.30 6.80 2.26
C GLU A 87 4.96 6.37 2.88
N GLN A 88 4.41 7.24 3.73
CA GLN A 88 3.06 7.06 4.25
C GLN A 88 2.04 7.28 3.15
N VAL A 89 1.11 6.34 3.04
CA VAL A 89 0.05 6.35 2.04
C VAL A 89 -1.30 6.23 2.70
N ASN A 90 -2.35 6.62 1.98
CA ASN A 90 -3.74 6.51 2.43
C ASN A 90 -4.58 5.76 1.38
N ALA A 91 -5.86 5.53 1.68
CA ALA A 91 -6.78 4.79 0.83
C ALA A 91 -7.03 5.42 -0.56
N TRP A 92 -6.60 6.66 -0.77
CA TRP A 92 -6.72 7.40 -2.04
C TRP A 92 -5.38 7.59 -2.75
N THR A 93 -4.27 7.18 -2.14
CA THR A 93 -2.96 7.24 -2.80
C THR A 93 -2.96 6.29 -4.00
N PRO A 94 -2.74 6.78 -5.23
CA PRO A 94 -2.72 5.93 -6.41
C PRO A 94 -1.53 4.98 -6.37
N ASP A 95 -1.63 3.88 -7.12
CA ASP A 95 -0.51 2.98 -7.30
C ASP A 95 0.64 3.68 -8.01
N SER A 96 1.87 3.29 -7.66
CA SER A 96 3.10 3.85 -8.19
C SER A 96 3.98 2.78 -8.81
N LYS A 97 4.70 3.14 -9.88
CA LYS A 97 5.72 2.30 -10.50
C LYS A 97 7.04 3.07 -10.56
N ILE A 98 8.07 2.48 -9.97
CA ILE A 98 9.43 2.99 -10.00
C ILE A 98 10.29 1.97 -10.73
N VAL A 99 11.11 2.44 -11.66
CA VAL A 99 12.11 1.62 -12.35
C VAL A 99 13.48 2.08 -11.87
N ILE A 100 14.32 1.14 -11.45
CA ILE A 100 15.71 1.34 -11.06
C ILE A 100 16.54 0.55 -12.05
N VAL A 101 17.46 1.22 -12.74
CA VAL A 101 18.29 0.62 -13.79
C VAL A 101 19.73 0.53 -13.32
N TYR A 102 20.32 -0.65 -13.43
CA TYR A 102 21.74 -0.87 -13.15
C TYR A 102 22.59 -0.56 -14.37
N ASN A 103 23.68 0.15 -14.14
CA ASN A 103 24.67 0.52 -15.16
C ASN A 103 26.06 0.04 -14.71
N LYS A 104 26.93 -0.29 -15.67
CA LYS A 104 28.34 -0.60 -15.40
C LYS A 104 29.18 0.66 -15.18
#